data_AF-A0A6C2YP27-F1
#
_entry.id   AF-A0A6C2YP27-F1
#
_cell.length_a   1.000
_cell.length_b   1.000
_cell.length_c   1.000
_cell.angle_alpha   90.00
_cell.angle_beta   90.00
_cell.angle_gamma   90.00
#
_symmetry.space_group_name_H-M   'P 1'
#
loop_
_entity.id
_entity.type
_entity.pdbx_description
1 polymer ?
#
loop_
_entity_poly.entity_id
_entity_poly.type
_entity_poly.pdbx_seq_one_letter_code
_entity_poly.pdbx_strand_id
1 'polypeptide(L)'
;MAEIGQLNLIRVFGFYLAAMFVISTYRRLAQYRDVTELVVRAPGRWPNLCRVITQHRRMFLTWATLRPALWALLVTVLYMFASRVIWPQANLTFVQLRTEWFMWPVLLALGGAMLTVDLLGIIRVAAFDQASIEKYLDEAEHWLTSWKAPLVSIVTFGAIRPRRIVDTEVRKALDMGKDLLHRTLWWMTMQVGLRTIFGLALWTAWILRAELDLPPS
;
A
#
# COMPACT_ATOMS: atom_id res chain seq x y z
N MET A 1 8.75 18.06 -31.44
CA MET A 1 7.48 17.55 -30.87
C MET A 1 6.97 16.25 -31.54
N ALA A 2 7.52 15.81 -32.67
CA ALA A 2 7.07 14.57 -33.36
C ALA A 2 7.46 13.26 -32.63
N GLU A 3 8.55 13.26 -31.86
CA GLU A 3 9.07 12.03 -31.22
C GLU A 3 8.21 11.50 -30.07
N ILE A 4 7.57 12.39 -29.29
CA ILE A 4 6.70 11.99 -28.18
C ILE A 4 5.46 11.24 -28.70
N GLY A 5 4.99 11.60 -29.90
CA GLY A 5 3.81 10.99 -30.52
C GLY A 5 4.01 9.52 -30.93
N GLN A 6 5.26 9.11 -31.18
CA GLN A 6 5.61 7.74 -31.60
C GLN A 6 5.93 6.81 -30.42
N LEU A 7 5.91 7.33 -29.19
CA LEU A 7 6.14 6.50 -28.01
C LEU A 7 5.04 5.45 -27.87
N ASN A 8 5.48 4.21 -27.67
CA ASN A 8 4.58 3.10 -27.42
C ASN A 8 4.06 3.17 -25.97
N LEU A 9 2.78 3.49 -25.79
CA LEU A 9 2.12 3.64 -24.49
C LEU A 9 2.22 2.37 -23.64
N ILE A 10 2.15 1.19 -24.25
CA ILE A 10 2.27 -0.11 -23.55
C ILE A 10 3.66 -0.24 -22.93
N ARG A 11 4.72 0.16 -23.68
CA ARG A 11 6.09 0.13 -23.17
C ARG A 11 6.34 1.21 -22.11
N VAL A 12 5.82 2.42 -22.33
CA VAL A 12 5.90 3.51 -21.35
C VAL A 12 5.21 3.10 -20.05
N PHE A 13 4.03 2.49 -20.14
CA PHE A 13 3.31 1.99 -18.97
C PHE A 13 4.08 0.84 -18.28
N GLY A 14 4.70 -0.07 -19.04
CA GLY A 14 5.59 -1.09 -18.47
C GLY A 14 6.78 -0.51 -17.70
N PHE A 15 7.40 0.56 -18.23
CA PHE A 15 8.46 1.29 -17.51
C PHE A 15 7.92 1.97 -16.25
N TYR A 16 6.75 2.60 -16.34
CA TYR A 16 6.07 3.21 -15.19
C TYR A 16 5.78 2.20 -14.08
N LEU A 17 5.27 1.01 -14.41
CA LEU A 17 5.04 -0.07 -13.44
C LEU A 17 6.33 -0.46 -12.72
N ALA A 18 7.43 -0.62 -13.47
CA ALA A 18 8.73 -0.94 -12.91
C ALA A 18 9.25 0.17 -11.97
N ALA A 19 9.18 1.43 -12.42
CA ALA A 19 9.60 2.58 -11.62
C ALA A 19 8.78 2.69 -10.33
N MET A 20 7.45 2.58 -10.43
CA MET A 20 6.57 2.61 -9.26
C MET A 20 6.80 1.44 -8.32
N PHE A 21 7.10 0.25 -8.84
CA PHE A 21 7.49 -0.90 -8.02
C PHE A 21 8.78 -0.63 -7.24
N VAL A 22 9.82 -0.08 -7.89
CA VAL A 22 11.09 0.26 -7.25
C VAL A 22 10.90 1.35 -6.19
N ILE A 23 10.20 2.44 -6.52
CA ILE A 23 9.90 3.53 -5.59
C ILE A 23 9.12 2.99 -4.37
N SER A 24 8.08 2.18 -4.61
CA SER A 24 7.27 1.61 -3.54
C SER A 24 8.09 0.67 -2.66
N THR A 25 8.97 -0.14 -3.25
CA THR A 25 9.84 -1.07 -2.53
C THR A 25 10.86 -0.32 -1.67
N TYR A 26 11.55 0.68 -2.25
CA TYR A 26 12.52 1.51 -1.55
C TYR A 26 11.90 2.18 -0.33
N ARG A 27 10.71 2.76 -0.48
CA ARG A 27 10.01 3.44 0.63
C ARG A 27 9.57 2.47 1.71
N ARG A 28 9.13 1.27 1.33
CA ARG A 28 8.78 0.24 2.29
C ARG A 28 10.00 -0.25 3.07
N LEU A 29 11.18 -0.33 2.43
CA LEU A 29 12.44 -0.62 3.11
C LEU A 29 12.83 0.46 4.11
N ALA A 30 12.68 1.74 3.74
CA ALA A 30 12.88 2.86 4.67
C ALA A 30 11.93 2.75 5.87
N GLN A 31 10.64 2.52 5.64
CA GLN A 31 9.66 2.34 6.70
C GLN A 31 9.98 1.12 7.60
N TYR A 32 10.43 0.01 7.03
CA TYR A 32 10.87 -1.13 7.84
C TYR A 32 12.09 -0.82 8.68
N ARG A 33 13.03 -0.01 8.17
CA ARG A 33 14.19 0.44 8.94
C ARG A 33 13.74 1.27 10.14
N ASP A 34 12.85 2.23 9.95
CA ASP A 34 12.34 3.10 11.02
C ASP A 34 11.59 2.28 12.09
N VAL A 35 10.75 1.33 11.66
CA VAL A 35 10.07 0.40 12.57
C VAL A 35 11.06 -0.52 13.28
N THR A 36 12.11 -0.99 12.59
CA THR A 36 13.14 -1.84 13.20
C THR A 36 13.92 -1.07 14.25
N GLU A 37 14.26 0.20 13.98
CA GLU A 37 14.93 1.07 14.94
C GLU A 37 14.06 1.31 16.18
N LEU A 38 12.76 1.54 15.98
CA LEU A 38 11.78 1.63 17.06
C LEU A 38 11.72 0.33 17.89
N VAL A 39 11.67 -0.83 17.23
CA VAL A 39 11.62 -2.16 17.88
C VAL A 39 12.93 -2.47 18.64
N VAL A 40 14.08 -2.04 18.12
CA VAL A 40 15.38 -2.23 18.79
C VAL A 40 15.48 -1.37 20.04
N ARG A 41 14.90 -0.15 20.04
CA ARG A 41 14.83 0.73 21.21
C ARG A 41 13.71 0.35 22.19
N ALA A 42 12.68 -0.37 21.71
CA ALA A 42 11.51 -0.76 22.48
C ALA A 42 11.81 -1.57 23.76
N PRO A 43 12.72 -2.56 23.84
CA PRO A 43 12.96 -3.29 25.08
C PRO A 43 13.54 -2.42 26.21
N GLY A 44 14.19 -1.29 25.89
CA GLY A 44 14.69 -0.34 26.88
C GLY A 44 13.65 0.69 27.32
N ARG A 45 12.75 1.11 26.42
CA ARG A 45 11.77 2.18 26.66
C ARG A 45 10.36 1.66 27.02
N TRP A 46 9.96 0.51 26.49
CA TRP A 46 8.64 -0.12 26.69
C TRP A 46 8.72 -1.64 26.97
N PRO A 47 9.32 -2.04 28.10
CA PRO A 47 9.54 -3.46 28.42
C PRO A 47 8.24 -4.26 28.58
N ASN A 48 7.19 -3.67 29.15
CA ASN A 48 5.91 -4.38 29.39
C ASN A 48 5.14 -4.56 28.07
N LEU A 49 5.13 -3.54 27.23
CA LEU A 49 4.50 -3.61 25.91
C LEU A 49 5.15 -4.67 25.01
N CYS A 50 6.49 -4.78 25.03
CA CYS A 50 7.22 -5.81 24.29
C CYS A 50 6.79 -7.23 24.68
N ARG A 51 6.50 -7.47 25.96
CA ARG A 51 6.05 -8.77 26.46
C ARG A 51 4.66 -9.15 25.92
N VAL A 52 3.75 -8.17 25.77
CA VAL A 52 2.41 -8.39 25.20
C VAL A 52 2.46 -8.59 23.69
N ILE A 53 3.28 -7.81 22.98
CA ILE A 53 3.47 -7.90 21.53
C ILE A 53 4.11 -9.23 21.14
N THR A 54 5.14 -9.68 21.87
CA THR A 54 5.79 -10.97 21.62
C THR A 54 4.82 -12.15 21.79
N GLN A 55 3.87 -12.03 22.71
CA GLN A 55 2.79 -13.01 22.89
C GLN A 55 1.81 -13.04 21.71
N HIS A 56 1.64 -11.93 20.99
CA HIS A 56 0.77 -11.80 19.80
C HIS A 56 1.54 -11.74 18.46
N ARG A 57 2.87 -12.00 18.45
CA ARG A 57 3.77 -11.84 17.29
C ARG A 57 3.30 -12.55 16.03
N ARG A 58 2.65 -13.72 16.16
CA ARG A 58 2.14 -14.50 15.02
C ARG A 58 1.01 -13.81 14.25
N MET A 59 0.34 -12.81 14.85
CA MET A 59 -0.71 -12.05 14.18
C MET A 59 -0.15 -10.91 13.32
N PHE A 60 1.01 -10.34 13.70
CA PHE A 60 1.63 -9.21 13.01
C PHE A 60 2.66 -9.62 11.96
N LEU A 61 3.46 -10.65 12.24
CA LEU A 61 4.39 -11.23 11.28
C LEU A 61 3.72 -12.41 10.59
N THR A 62 3.22 -12.23 9.36
CA THR A 62 3.76 -12.97 8.20
C THR A 62 2.99 -12.73 6.90
N TRP A 63 1.67 -12.54 6.87
CA TRP A 63 0.95 -12.69 5.59
C TRP A 63 0.15 -11.50 5.06
N ALA A 64 -0.33 -10.61 5.93
CA ALA A 64 -1.09 -9.45 5.49
C ALA A 64 -0.22 -8.48 4.65
N THR A 65 1.01 -8.22 5.07
CA THR A 65 1.91 -7.25 4.42
C THR A 65 2.58 -7.78 3.15
N LEU A 66 2.74 -9.10 3.05
CA LEU A 66 3.42 -9.78 1.94
C LEU A 66 2.50 -9.98 0.74
N ARG A 67 1.21 -10.29 0.95
CA ARG A 67 0.24 -10.53 -0.13
C ARG A 67 0.12 -9.37 -1.14
N PRO A 68 -0.03 -8.09 -0.74
CA PRO A 68 -0.16 -6.99 -1.69
C PRO A 68 1.13 -6.77 -2.49
N ALA A 69 2.29 -6.92 -1.84
CA ALA A 69 3.58 -6.78 -2.50
C ALA A 69 3.79 -7.90 -3.53
N LEU A 70 3.42 -9.14 -3.17
CA LEU A 70 3.46 -10.28 -4.08
C LEU A 70 2.51 -10.08 -5.27
N TRP A 71 1.30 -9.57 -5.04
CA TRP A 71 0.37 -9.23 -6.11
C TRP A 71 0.90 -8.15 -7.04
N ALA A 72 1.47 -7.07 -6.50
CA ALA A 72 2.09 -6.02 -7.31
C ALA A 72 3.25 -6.57 -8.16
N LEU A 73 4.10 -7.43 -7.57
CA LEU A 73 5.19 -8.09 -8.27
C LEU A 73 4.66 -9.01 -9.37
N LEU A 74 3.68 -9.86 -9.07
CA LEU A 74 3.06 -10.76 -10.04
C LEU A 74 2.45 -9.98 -11.21
N VAL A 75 1.67 -8.93 -10.95
CA VAL A 75 1.10 -8.08 -12.01
C VAL A 75 2.20 -7.46 -12.87
N THR A 76 3.28 -6.97 -12.26
CA THR A 76 4.39 -6.36 -13.00
C THR A 76 5.12 -7.39 -13.86
N VAL A 77 5.42 -8.58 -13.32
CA VAL A 77 6.09 -9.66 -14.04
C VAL A 77 5.22 -10.19 -15.17
N LEU A 78 3.94 -10.45 -14.90
CA LEU A 78 2.99 -10.91 -15.91
C LEU A 78 2.81 -9.88 -17.02
N TYR A 79 2.70 -8.60 -16.67
CA TYR A 79 2.60 -7.53 -17.67
C TYR A 79 3.87 -7.43 -18.52
N MET A 80 5.05 -7.49 -17.91
CA MET A 80 6.33 -7.51 -18.64
C MET A 80 6.46 -8.73 -19.55
N PHE A 81 6.04 -9.90 -19.06
CA PHE A 81 6.10 -11.15 -19.82
C PHE A 81 5.13 -11.10 -21.00
N ALA A 82 3.88 -10.68 -20.79
CA ALA A 82 2.89 -10.53 -21.85
C ALA A 82 3.35 -9.52 -22.92
N SER A 83 3.87 -8.36 -22.50
CA SER A 83 4.29 -7.30 -23.43
C SER A 83 5.59 -7.59 -24.18
N ARG A 84 6.52 -8.38 -23.61
CA ARG A 84 7.81 -8.65 -24.25
C ARG A 84 7.91 -10.03 -24.91
N VAL A 85 7.25 -11.05 -24.35
CA VAL A 85 7.40 -12.44 -24.81
C VAL A 85 6.23 -12.86 -25.67
N ILE A 86 5.00 -12.56 -25.26
CA ILE A 86 3.81 -13.05 -25.97
C ILE A 86 3.47 -12.15 -27.17
N TRP A 87 3.46 -10.82 -26.99
CA TRP A 87 3.15 -9.87 -28.06
C TRP A 87 4.19 -8.75 -28.18
N PRO A 88 5.43 -9.06 -28.61
CA PRO A 88 6.47 -8.04 -28.80
C PRO A 88 6.10 -6.96 -29.84
N GLN A 89 5.19 -7.29 -30.76
CA GLN A 89 4.63 -6.39 -31.77
C GLN A 89 3.54 -5.43 -31.24
N ALA A 90 3.10 -5.56 -29.99
CA ALA A 90 2.06 -4.69 -29.43
C ALA A 90 2.54 -3.24 -29.35
N ASN A 91 2.18 -2.44 -30.35
CA ASN A 91 2.55 -1.05 -30.50
C ASN A 91 1.28 -0.18 -30.56
N LEU A 92 1.02 0.51 -29.45
CA LEU A 92 -0.02 1.53 -29.36
C LEU A 92 0.67 2.88 -29.20
N THR A 93 0.69 3.69 -30.26
CA THR A 93 1.30 5.03 -30.23
C THR A 93 0.26 6.12 -29.94
N PHE A 94 0.69 7.26 -29.39
CA PHE A 94 -0.19 8.40 -29.13
C PHE A 94 -0.88 8.91 -30.41
N VAL A 95 -0.18 8.88 -31.54
CA VAL A 95 -0.74 9.28 -32.84
C VAL A 95 -1.88 8.35 -33.26
N GLN A 96 -1.70 7.04 -33.10
CA GLN A 96 -2.72 6.05 -33.45
C GLN A 96 -3.93 6.14 -32.50
N LEU A 97 -3.69 6.36 -31.21
CA LEU A 97 -4.77 6.55 -30.23
C LEU A 97 -5.57 7.83 -30.48
N ARG A 98 -4.98 8.87 -31.11
CA ARG A 98 -5.70 10.11 -31.47
C ARG A 98 -6.82 9.85 -32.48
N THR A 99 -6.66 8.86 -33.36
CA THR A 99 -7.68 8.46 -34.33
C THR A 99 -8.90 7.86 -33.62
N GLU A 100 -8.68 7.17 -32.50
CA GLU A 100 -9.73 6.54 -31.68
C GLU A 100 -10.17 7.46 -30.53
N TRP A 101 -10.79 8.59 -30.91
CA TRP A 101 -11.18 9.65 -29.98
C TRP A 101 -12.08 9.18 -28.82
N PHE A 102 -12.85 8.11 -29.00
CA PHE A 102 -13.77 7.58 -27.98
C PHE A 102 -13.05 6.92 -26.79
N MET A 103 -11.80 6.45 -26.95
CA MET A 103 -11.05 5.81 -25.86
C MET A 103 -10.30 6.81 -24.96
N TRP A 104 -10.07 8.03 -25.45
CA TRP A 104 -9.42 9.10 -24.70
C TRP A 104 -10.03 9.39 -23.34
N PRO A 105 -11.35 9.61 -23.19
CA PRO A 105 -11.93 9.91 -21.89
C PRO A 105 -11.70 8.78 -20.89
N VAL A 106 -11.77 7.52 -21.34
CA VAL A 106 -11.55 6.35 -20.48
C VAL A 106 -10.08 6.27 -20.04
N LEU A 107 -9.14 6.37 -20.98
CA LEU A 107 -7.71 6.29 -20.67
C LEU A 107 -7.21 7.47 -19.84
N LEU A 108 -7.70 8.69 -20.11
CA LEU A 108 -7.37 9.86 -19.28
C LEU A 108 -7.97 9.76 -17.89
N ALA A 109 -9.22 9.32 -17.75
CA ALA A 109 -9.84 9.14 -16.44
C ALA A 109 -9.09 8.09 -15.61
N LEU A 110 -8.80 6.92 -16.18
CA LEU A 110 -8.08 5.85 -15.50
C LEU A 110 -6.63 6.22 -15.21
N GLY A 111 -5.92 6.78 -16.18
CA GLY A 111 -4.53 7.21 -16.02
C GLY A 111 -4.38 8.35 -15.01
N GLY A 112 -5.28 9.34 -15.06
CA GLY A 112 -5.32 10.45 -14.11
C GLY A 112 -5.64 9.97 -12.69
N ALA A 113 -6.64 9.11 -12.53
CA ALA A 113 -6.96 8.51 -11.23
C ALA A 113 -5.78 7.68 -10.71
N MET A 114 -5.07 6.95 -11.59
CA MET A 114 -3.93 6.10 -11.22
C MET A 114 -2.78 6.94 -10.71
N LEU A 115 -2.40 7.97 -11.47
CA LEU A 115 -1.36 8.90 -11.08
C LEU A 115 -1.71 9.61 -9.77
N THR A 116 -2.97 10.03 -9.60
CA THR A 116 -3.42 10.71 -8.38
C THR A 116 -3.30 9.80 -7.17
N VAL A 117 -3.80 8.56 -7.25
CA VAL A 117 -3.71 7.56 -6.18
C VAL A 117 -2.25 7.25 -5.85
N ASP A 118 -1.40 7.12 -6.86
CA ASP A 118 0.03 6.84 -6.70
C ASP A 118 0.79 7.99 -6.04
N LEU A 119 0.55 9.23 -6.50
CA LEU A 119 1.15 10.44 -5.92
C LEU A 119 0.68 10.66 -4.48
N LEU A 120 -0.62 10.49 -4.22
CA LEU A 120 -1.17 10.58 -2.86
C LEU A 120 -0.59 9.50 -1.95
N GLY A 121 -0.46 8.27 -2.46
CA GLY A 121 0.20 7.18 -1.75
C GLY A 121 1.66 7.51 -1.43
N ILE A 122 2.39 8.10 -2.38
CA ILE A 122 3.75 8.58 -2.15
C ILE A 122 3.74 9.66 -1.07
N ILE A 123 2.98 10.74 -1.22
CA ILE A 123 3.05 11.88 -0.29
C ILE A 123 2.58 11.49 1.11
N ARG A 124 1.45 10.79 1.25
CA ARG A 124 0.85 10.46 2.56
C ARG A 124 1.56 9.33 3.29
N VAL A 125 2.07 8.30 2.60
CA VAL A 125 2.79 7.20 3.27
C VAL A 125 4.18 7.65 3.73
N ALA A 126 4.72 8.76 3.21
CA ALA A 126 5.97 9.37 3.72
C ALA A 126 5.83 9.91 5.14
N ALA A 127 4.62 10.28 5.55
CA ALA A 127 4.34 10.86 6.85
C ALA A 127 4.10 9.78 7.92
N PHE A 128 4.94 8.75 7.95
CA PHE A 128 4.96 7.83 9.08
C PHE A 128 5.52 8.61 10.27
N ASP A 129 4.61 9.25 11.01
CA ASP A 129 4.96 10.10 12.14
C ASP A 129 5.39 9.23 13.32
N GLN A 130 6.68 8.90 13.33
CA GLN A 130 7.32 8.15 14.39
C GLN A 130 7.04 8.80 15.74
N ALA A 131 7.02 10.13 15.85
CA ALA A 131 6.78 10.83 17.11
C ALA A 131 5.35 10.58 17.63
N SER A 132 4.35 10.58 16.75
CA SER A 132 2.99 10.22 17.14
C SER A 132 2.90 8.78 17.63
N ILE A 133 3.55 7.83 16.94
CA ILE A 133 3.58 6.43 17.36
C ILE A 133 4.29 6.27 18.70
N GLU A 134 5.45 6.90 18.88
CA GLU A 134 6.19 6.90 20.14
C GLU A 134 5.35 7.46 21.29
N LYS A 135 4.60 8.55 21.06
CA LYS A 135 3.69 9.12 22.07
C LYS A 135 2.62 8.12 22.49
N TYR A 136 1.99 7.43 21.54
CA TYR A 136 0.98 6.42 21.87
C TYR A 136 1.59 5.21 22.59
N LEU A 137 2.80 4.79 22.22
CA LEU A 137 3.52 3.71 22.91
C LEU A 137 3.94 4.13 24.33
N ASP A 138 4.38 5.38 24.52
CA ASP A 138 4.69 5.95 25.83
C ASP A 138 3.45 6.04 26.72
N GLU A 139 2.30 6.47 26.19
CA GLU A 139 1.04 6.44 26.91
C GLU A 139 0.69 5.01 27.32
N ALA A 140 0.80 4.03 26.40
CA ALA A 140 0.51 2.63 26.68
C ALA A 140 1.42 2.02 27.76
N GLU A 141 2.74 2.27 27.69
CA GLU A 141 3.68 1.80 28.71
C GLU A 141 3.47 2.53 30.05
N HIS A 142 3.21 3.84 30.04
CA HIS A 142 2.89 4.59 31.26
C HIS A 142 1.70 3.95 31.99
N TRP A 143 0.65 3.57 31.27
CA TRP A 143 -0.50 2.90 31.86
C TRP A 143 -0.19 1.47 32.36
N LEU A 144 0.62 0.70 31.63
CA LEU A 144 1.09 -0.63 32.05
C LEU A 144 1.99 -0.58 33.29
N THR A 145 2.78 0.48 33.43
CA THR A 145 3.73 0.68 34.53
C THR A 145 3.09 1.40 35.71
N SER A 146 2.02 2.19 35.50
CA SER A 146 1.40 2.96 36.57
C SER A 146 0.71 2.05 37.59
N TRP A 147 1.25 2.06 38.79
CA TRP A 147 0.72 1.37 39.97
C TRP A 147 -0.63 1.94 40.46
N LYS A 148 -1.21 2.91 39.75
CA LYS A 148 -2.48 3.57 40.10
C LYS A 148 -3.71 2.71 39.78
N ALA A 149 -3.59 1.69 38.94
CA ALA A 149 -4.67 0.74 38.68
C ALA A 149 -5.18 0.02 39.96
N PRO A 150 -4.32 -0.61 40.79
CA PRO A 150 -4.75 -1.14 42.09
C PRO A 150 -5.09 -0.03 43.10
N LEU A 151 -4.40 1.11 43.08
CA LEU A 151 -4.64 2.18 44.06
C LEU A 151 -6.00 2.86 43.87
N VAL A 152 -6.45 3.05 42.62
CA VAL A 152 -7.81 3.54 42.31
C VAL A 152 -8.85 2.49 42.71
N SER A 153 -8.58 1.17 42.59
CA SER A 153 -9.54 0.17 43.07
C SER A 153 -9.68 0.17 44.60
N ILE A 154 -8.60 0.49 45.31
CA ILE A 154 -8.58 0.64 46.77
C ILE A 154 -9.31 1.93 47.19
N VAL A 155 -9.02 3.05 46.53
CA VAL A 155 -9.66 4.37 46.81
C VAL A 155 -11.13 4.40 46.41
N THR A 156 -11.54 3.66 45.37
CA THR A 156 -12.93 3.60 44.88
C THR A 156 -13.71 2.38 45.39
N PHE A 157 -13.22 1.70 46.45
CA PHE A 157 -13.88 0.56 47.10
C PHE A 157 -14.39 -0.52 46.10
N GLY A 158 -13.60 -0.84 45.08
CA GLY A 158 -13.94 -1.92 44.14
C GLY A 158 -15.06 -1.61 43.13
N ALA A 159 -15.57 -0.38 43.05
CA ALA A 159 -16.56 0.01 42.02
C ALA A 159 -15.98 -0.07 40.59
N ILE A 160 -14.66 0.11 40.45
CA ILE A 160 -13.94 0.11 39.17
C ILE A 160 -12.95 -1.06 39.15
N ARG A 161 -13.17 -2.05 38.27
CA ARG A 161 -12.30 -3.22 38.09
C ARG A 161 -11.11 -2.88 37.17
N PRO A 162 -9.87 -2.75 37.68
CA PRO A 162 -8.74 -2.21 36.90
C PRO A 162 -8.28 -3.11 35.75
N ARG A 163 -8.46 -4.43 35.89
CA ARG A 163 -8.18 -5.39 34.80
C ARG A 163 -9.02 -5.12 33.56
N ARG A 164 -10.27 -4.65 33.71
CA ARG A 164 -11.09 -4.26 32.56
C ARG A 164 -10.56 -3.02 31.86
N ILE A 165 -9.98 -2.07 32.60
CA ILE A 165 -9.40 -0.85 32.02
C ILE A 165 -8.17 -1.20 31.18
N VAL A 166 -7.26 -2.01 31.73
CA VAL A 166 -6.08 -2.50 30.99
C VAL A 166 -6.49 -3.29 29.75
N ASP A 167 -7.47 -4.20 29.86
CA ASP A 167 -7.98 -4.94 28.70
C ASP A 167 -8.62 -4.01 27.65
N THR A 168 -9.42 -3.02 28.07
CA THR A 168 -10.06 -2.09 27.11
C THR A 168 -9.05 -1.21 26.39
N GLU A 169 -7.98 -0.77 27.06
CA GLU A 169 -6.95 0.06 26.43
C GLU A 169 -6.01 -0.76 25.55
N VAL A 170 -5.63 -1.99 25.96
CA VAL A 170 -4.91 -2.93 25.08
C VAL A 170 -5.75 -3.26 23.84
N ARG A 171 -7.07 -3.44 24.01
CA ARG A 171 -7.99 -3.67 22.89
C ARG A 171 -8.09 -2.46 21.96
N LYS A 172 -8.12 -1.24 22.49
CA LYS A 172 -8.04 0.00 21.68
C LYS A 172 -6.74 0.08 20.89
N ALA A 173 -5.60 -0.23 21.51
CA ALA A 173 -4.31 -0.23 20.82
C ALA A 173 -4.28 -1.29 19.69
N LEU A 174 -4.85 -2.47 19.92
CA LEU A 174 -4.98 -3.52 18.91
C LEU A 174 -5.96 -3.12 17.79
N ASP A 175 -7.10 -2.52 18.13
CA ASP A 175 -8.09 -2.05 17.16
C ASP A 175 -7.51 -0.93 16.29
N MET A 176 -6.75 0.01 16.87
CA MET A 176 -6.01 1.03 16.12
C MET A 176 -4.98 0.41 15.18
N GLY A 177 -4.20 -0.57 15.65
CA GLY A 177 -3.24 -1.29 14.82
C GLY A 177 -3.93 -2.02 13.65
N LYS A 178 -5.11 -2.60 13.90
CA LYS A 178 -5.94 -3.23 12.88
C LYS A 178 -6.48 -2.21 11.87
N ASP A 179 -6.92 -1.04 12.32
CA ASP A 179 -7.45 0.03 11.47
C ASP A 179 -6.37 0.61 10.55
N LEU A 180 -5.17 0.84 11.09
CA LEU A 180 -4.00 1.26 10.30
C LEU A 180 -3.66 0.21 9.25
N LEU A 181 -3.58 -1.07 9.65
CA LEU A 181 -3.28 -2.16 8.74
C LEU A 181 -4.36 -2.30 7.66
N HIS A 182 -5.63 -2.22 8.03
CA HIS A 182 -6.75 -2.28 7.09
C HIS A 182 -6.69 -1.13 6.08
N ARG A 183 -6.45 0.09 6.54
CA ARG A 183 -6.32 1.28 5.68
C ARG A 183 -5.13 1.17 4.72
N THR A 184 -3.99 0.68 5.20
CA THR A 184 -2.80 0.44 4.37
C THR A 184 -3.07 -0.62 3.31
N LEU A 185 -3.70 -1.74 3.67
CA LEU A 185 -4.06 -2.80 2.72
C LEU A 185 -5.05 -2.31 1.67
N TRP A 186 -6.03 -1.50 2.09
CA TRP A 186 -7.02 -0.93 1.18
C TRP A 186 -6.35 -0.02 0.14
N TRP A 187 -5.45 0.87 0.57
CA TRP A 187 -4.69 1.72 -0.35
C TRP A 187 -3.85 0.92 -1.34
N MET A 188 -3.15 -0.12 -0.87
CA MET A 188 -2.34 -0.97 -1.75
C MET A 188 -3.19 -1.73 -2.77
N THR A 189 -4.35 -2.23 -2.34
CA THR A 189 -5.28 -2.96 -3.22
C THR A 189 -5.84 -2.03 -4.28
N MET A 190 -6.25 -0.82 -3.88
CA MET A 190 -6.72 0.22 -4.81
C MET A 190 -5.65 0.58 -5.84
N GLN A 191 -4.40 0.75 -5.40
CA GLN A 191 -3.25 1.08 -6.24
C GLN A 191 -2.98 0.01 -7.30
N VAL A 192 -2.90 -1.25 -6.89
CA VAL A 192 -2.67 -2.40 -7.78
C VAL A 192 -3.86 -2.61 -8.72
N GLY A 193 -5.08 -2.48 -8.20
CA GLY A 193 -6.31 -2.59 -8.98
C GLY A 193 -6.36 -1.57 -10.12
N LEU A 194 -6.08 -0.29 -9.82
CA LEU A 194 -6.14 0.76 -10.84
C LEU A 194 -5.10 0.57 -11.94
N ARG A 195 -3.88 0.18 -11.58
CA ARG A 195 -2.82 -0.15 -12.55
C ARG A 195 -3.23 -1.34 -13.43
N THR A 196 -3.85 -2.35 -12.84
CA THR A 196 -4.32 -3.53 -13.58
C THR A 196 -5.42 -3.14 -14.57
N ILE A 197 -6.41 -2.37 -14.13
CA ILE A 197 -7.51 -1.88 -14.98
C ILE A 197 -6.98 -1.00 -16.11
N PHE A 198 -6.05 -0.07 -15.82
CA PHE A 198 -5.44 0.77 -16.84
C PHE A 198 -4.60 -0.03 -17.84
N GLY A 199 -3.82 -1.00 -17.35
CA GLY A 199 -3.08 -1.92 -18.22
C GLY A 199 -4.00 -2.70 -19.15
N LEU A 200 -5.10 -3.25 -18.62
CA LEU A 200 -6.12 -3.94 -19.42
C LEU A 200 -6.76 -2.99 -20.45
N ALA A 201 -7.07 -1.75 -20.07
CA ALA A 201 -7.62 -0.76 -20.99
C ALA A 201 -6.68 -0.47 -22.17
N LEU A 202 -5.35 -0.40 -21.93
CA LEU A 202 -4.35 -0.26 -23.00
C LEU A 202 -4.29 -1.48 -23.92
N TRP A 203 -4.40 -2.69 -23.36
CA TRP A 203 -4.46 -3.92 -24.17
C TRP A 203 -5.74 -3.99 -25.00
N THR A 204 -6.89 -3.66 -24.43
CA THR A 204 -8.17 -3.60 -25.14
C THR A 204 -8.12 -2.58 -26.27
N ALA A 205 -7.52 -1.41 -26.05
CA ALA A 205 -7.34 -0.40 -27.09
C ALA A 205 -6.49 -0.93 -28.25
N TRP A 206 -5.41 -1.67 -27.94
CA TRP A 206 -4.60 -2.29 -28.98
C TRP A 206 -5.35 -3.40 -29.75
N ILE A 207 -6.14 -4.23 -29.07
CA ILE A 207 -6.93 -5.31 -29.70
C ILE A 207 -8.02 -4.74 -30.60
N LEU A 208 -8.81 -3.78 -30.12
CA LEU A 208 -9.89 -3.16 -30.90
C LEU A 208 -9.36 -2.55 -32.19
N ARG A 209 -8.19 -1.93 -32.11
CA ARG A 209 -7.51 -1.42 -33.29
C ARG A 209 -7.02 -2.53 -34.22
N ALA A 210 -6.41 -3.59 -33.69
CA ALA A 210 -5.94 -4.70 -34.51
C ALA A 210 -7.08 -5.35 -35.30
N GLU A 211 -8.29 -5.38 -34.74
CA GLU A 211 -9.51 -5.85 -35.43
C GLU A 211 -9.95 -4.89 -36.54
N LEU A 212 -9.87 -3.56 -36.32
CA LEU A 212 -10.23 -2.54 -37.30
C LEU A 212 -9.28 -2.48 -38.52
N ASP A 213 -8.03 -2.91 -38.35
CA ASP A 213 -7.02 -2.97 -39.41
C ASP A 213 -7.13 -4.26 -40.28
N LEU A 214 -8.01 -5.21 -39.93
CA LEU A 214 -8.27 -6.41 -40.75
C LEU A 214 -9.24 -6.08 -41.90
N PRO A 215 -9.00 -6.57 -43.13
CA PRO A 215 -9.94 -6.40 -44.22
C PRO A 215 -11.27 -7.09 -43.89
N PRO A 216 -12.44 -6.49 -44.24
CA PRO A 216 -13.72 -7.15 -44.04
C PRO A 216 -13.74 -8.44 -44.86
N SER A 217 -13.96 -9.56 -44.17
CA SER A 217 -14.13 -10.90 -44.75
C SER A 217 -15.34 -11.00 -45.66
#